data_AF-A0A142GKP3-F1
#
_entry.id   AF-A0A142GKP3-F1
#
_cell.length_a   1.000
_cell.length_b   1.000
_cell.length_c   1.000
_cell.angle_alpha   90.00
_cell.angle_beta   90.00
_cell.angle_gamma   90.00
#
_symmetry.space_group_name_H-M   'P 1'
#
loop_
_entity.id
_entity.type
_entity.pdbx_description
1 polymer ?
#
loop_
_entity_poly.entity_id
_entity_poly.type
_entity_poly.pdbx_seq_one_letter_code
_entity_poly.pdbx_strand_id
1 'polypeptide(L)' 'MMEMPKMLITAGILLIVVGLAWKFIGRLPGDIFVKKGNVTFYFPIITCIVLSIVLSFIMYIINRFK' A
#
# COMPACT_ATOMS: atom_id res chain seq x y z
N MET A 1 26.06 4.89 -12.09
CA MET A 1 25.04 5.51 -12.98
C MET A 1 23.81 4.60 -13.21
N MET A 2 23.56 3.57 -12.38
CA MET A 2 22.36 2.70 -12.47
C MET A 2 21.26 3.07 -11.46
N GLU A 3 21.39 4.20 -10.75
CA GLU A 3 20.49 4.58 -9.65
C GLU A 3 19.22 5.28 -10.15
N MET A 4 19.30 6.10 -11.20
CA MET A 4 18.14 6.83 -11.73
C MET A 4 17.04 5.91 -12.30
N PRO A 5 17.36 4.88 -13.12
CA PRO A 5 16.34 3.95 -13.62
C PRO A 5 15.65 3.18 -12.49
N LYS A 6 16.41 2.69 -11.50
CA LYS A 6 15.85 1.98 -10.34
C LYS A 6 14.96 2.89 -9.50
N MET A 7 15.37 4.14 -9.27
CA MET A 7 14.59 5.11 -8.50
C MET A 7 13.26 5.43 -9.20
N LEU A 8 13.27 5.64 -10.52
CA LEU A 8 12.07 5.88 -11.31
C LEU A 8 11.11 4.69 -11.31
N ILE A 9 11.63 3.46 -11.48
CA ILE A 9 10.82 2.24 -11.44
C ILE A 9 10.19 2.05 -10.05
N THR A 10 10.95 2.27 -8.98
CA THR A 10 10.47 2.14 -7.60
C THR A 10 9.39 3.17 -7.30
N ALA A 11 9.57 4.44 -7.70
CA ALA A 11 8.58 5.49 -7.55
C ALA A 11 7.29 5.20 -8.34
N GLY A 12 7.40 4.67 -9.55
CA GLY A 12 6.25 4.25 -10.36
C GLY A 12 5.43 3.15 -9.71
N ILE A 13 6.08 2.11 -9.18
CA ILE A 13 5.41 1.03 -8.43
C ILE A 13 4.68 1.61 -7.20
N LEU A 14 5.34 2.50 -6.47
CA LEU A 14 4.79 3.12 -5.26
C LEU A 14 3.55 3.96 -5.59
N LEU A 15 3.56 4.72 -6.68
CA LEU A 15 2.42 5.48 -7.17
C LEU A 15 1.23 4.59 -7.59
N ILE A 16 1.49 3.45 -8.24
CA ILE A 16 0.42 2.50 -8.61
C ILE A 16 -0.24 1.91 -7.36
N VAL A 17 0.56 1.56 -6.34
CA VAL A 17 0.06 1.03 -5.07
C VAL A 17 -0.78 2.08 -4.35
N VAL A 18 -0.32 3.33 -4.28
CA VAL A 18 -1.09 4.44 -3.70
C VAL A 18 -2.37 4.70 -4.48
N GLY A 19 -2.32 4.70 -5.82
CA GLY A 19 -3.50 4.88 -6.67
C GLY A 19 -4.54 3.76 -6.54
N LEU A 20 -4.09 2.51 -6.41
CA LEU A 20 -4.97 1.37 -6.11
C LEU A 20 -5.58 1.49 -4.72
N ALA A 21 -4.78 1.84 -3.70
CA ALA A 21 -5.28 2.09 -2.36
C ALA A 21 -6.30 3.24 -2.33
N TRP A 22 -6.11 4.28 -3.15
CA TRP A 22 -7.04 5.41 -3.27
C TRP A 22 -8.41 5.01 -3.84
N LYS A 23 -8.45 4.10 -4.82
CA LYS A 23 -9.70 3.52 -5.35
C LYS A 23 -10.50 2.76 -4.29
N PHE A 24 -9.79 2.31 -3.27
CA PHE A 24 -10.30 1.47 -2.20
C PHE A 24 -10.69 2.30 -0.94
N ILE A 25 -10.37 3.58 -0.89
CA ILE A 25 -10.92 4.50 0.12
C ILE A 25 -12.43 4.66 -0.12
N GLY A 26 -13.23 3.94 0.68
CA GLY A 26 -14.67 4.17 0.78
C GLY A 26 -15.54 2.93 0.93
N ARG A 27 -15.23 1.80 0.28
CA ARG A 27 -16.01 0.54 0.35
C ARG A 27 -15.19 -0.69 -0.09
N LEU A 28 -14.28 -1.22 0.73
CA LEU A 28 -13.87 -2.62 0.56
C LEU A 28 -14.74 -3.54 1.41
N PRO A 29 -15.28 -4.62 0.83
CA PRO A 29 -15.68 -5.76 1.63
C PRO A 29 -14.39 -6.38 2.23
N GLY A 30 -14.18 -6.16 3.52
CA GLY A 30 -13.01 -6.68 4.25
C GLY A 30 -12.33 -5.67 5.19
N ASP A 31 -12.62 -4.37 5.05
CA ASP A 31 -12.27 -3.40 6.09
C ASP A 31 -13.24 -3.55 7.27
N ILE A 32 -12.73 -3.54 8.50
CA ILE A 32 -13.59 -3.61 9.69
C ILE A 32 -14.38 -2.31 9.72
N PHE A 33 -15.64 -2.38 9.30
CA PHE A 33 -16.60 -1.30 9.38
C PHE A 33 -17.61 -1.64 10.47
N VAL A 34 -17.35 -1.15 11.68
CA VAL A 34 -18.27 -1.33 12.82
C VAL A 34 -19.02 -0.04 13.01
N LYS A 35 -20.32 -0.06 12.72
CA LYS A 35 -21.22 1.06 12.96
C LYS A 35 -22.12 0.74 14.15
N LYS A 36 -21.98 1.47 15.25
CA LYS A 36 -22.80 1.34 16.46
C LYS A 36 -23.41 2.70 16.79
N GLY A 37 -24.69 2.89 16.47
CA GLY A 37 -25.39 4.16 16.64
C GLY A 37 -24.72 5.29 15.85
N ASN A 38 -24.28 6.35 16.54
CA ASN A 38 -23.55 7.50 15.97
C ASN A 38 -22.04 7.27 15.81
N VAL A 39 -21.50 6.16 16.28
CA VAL A 39 -20.05 5.88 16.21
C VAL A 39 -19.76 4.96 15.04
N THR A 40 -18.83 5.39 14.19
CA THR A 40 -18.39 4.63 13.01
C THR A 40 -16.90 4.35 13.17
N PHE A 41 -16.52 3.09 13.29
CA PHE A 41 -15.12 2.64 13.35
C PHE A 41 -14.75 1.99 12.02
N TYR A 42 -13.74 2.54 11.36
CA TYR A 42 -13.21 2.04 10.09
C TYR A 42 -11.75 1.64 10.30
N PHE A 43 -11.43 0.36 10.11
CA PHE A 43 -10.07 -0.15 10.19
C PHE A 43 -9.70 -0.89 8.91
N PRO A 44 -8.80 -0.32 8.08
CA PRO A 44 -8.57 -0.83 6.74
C PRO A 44 -7.42 -1.84 6.72
N ILE A 45 -7.70 -3.07 7.15
CA ILE A 45 -6.72 -4.16 7.31
C ILE A 45 -6.04 -4.48 5.98
N ILE A 46 -6.83 -4.56 4.90
CA ILE A 46 -6.35 -5.02 3.59
C ILE A 46 -5.29 -4.05 3.06
N THR A 47 -5.51 -2.74 3.19
CA THR A 47 -4.51 -1.74 2.82
C THR A 47 -3.23 -1.85 3.64
N CYS A 48 -3.32 -2.13 4.94
CA CYS A 48 -2.12 -2.31 5.78
C CYS A 48 -1.29 -3.53 5.34
N ILE A 49 -1.95 -4.63 4.99
CA ILE A 49 -1.28 -5.85 4.50
C ILE A 49 -0.61 -5.59 3.15
N VAL A 50 -1.33 -4.99 2.19
CA VAL A 50 -0.79 -4.67 0.86
C VAL A 50 0.41 -3.73 0.99
N LEU A 51 0.28 -2.67 1.78
CA LEU A 51 1.36 -1.72 2.03
C LEU A 51 2.58 -2.41 2.63
N SER A 52 2.38 -3.31 3.61
CA SER A 52 3.47 -4.07 4.21
C SER A 52 4.18 -4.97 3.20
N ILE A 53 3.44 -5.72 2.37
CA ILE A 53 4.02 -6.61 1.35
C ILE A 53 4.84 -5.79 0.34
N VAL A 54 4.31 -4.65 -0.10
CA VAL A 54 5.00 -3.75 -1.04
C VAL A 54 6.29 -3.21 -0.43
N LEU A 55 6.25 -2.70 0.80
CA LEU A 55 7.44 -2.21 1.51
C LEU A 55 8.47 -3.31 1.71
N SER A 56 8.04 -4.50 2.15
CA SER A 56 8.92 -5.66 2.29
C SER A 56 9.55 -6.06 0.96
N PHE A 57 8.80 -6.05 -0.14
CA PHE A 57 9.30 -6.37 -1.47
C PHE A 57 10.31 -5.34 -1.99
N ILE A 58 10.04 -4.05 -1.76
CA ILE A 58 10.98 -2.97 -2.08
C ILE A 58 12.28 -3.14 -1.28
N MET A 59 12.19 -3.36 0.05
CA MET A 59 13.38 -3.60 0.87
C MET A 59 14.14 -4.85 0.44
N TYR A 60 13.44 -5.93 0.08
CA TYR A 60 14.03 -7.16 -0.44
C TYR A 60 14.83 -6.89 -1.72
N ILE A 61 14.24 -6.16 -2.67
CA ILE A 61 14.91 -5.77 -3.91
C ILE A 61 16.14 -4.90 -3.62
N ILE A 62 16.01 -3.87 -2.79
CA ILE A 62 17.14 -2.99 -2.42
C ILE A 62 18.27 -3.80 -1.78
N ASN A 63 17.96 -4.71 -0.86
CA ASN A 63 18.95 -5.53 -0.17
C ASN A 63 19.59 -6.57 -1.10
N ARG A 64 18.88 -7.03 -2.13
CA ARG A 64 19.38 -8.00 -3.12
C ARG A 64 20.32 -7.36 -4.16
N PHE A 65 20.17 -6.06 -4.41
CA PHE A 65 21.00 -5.31 -5.36
C PHE A 65 22.17 -4.54 -4.70
N LYS A 66 22.31 -4.63 -3.38
CA LYS A 66 23.54 -4.34 -2.64
C LYS A 66 24.49 -5.52 -2.74
#